data_AF-A0A421J4K9-F1
#
_entry.id   AF-A0A421J4K9-F1
#
_cell.length_a   1.000
_cell.length_b   1.000
_cell.length_c   1.000
_cell.angle_alpha   90.00
_cell.angle_beta   90.00
_cell.angle_gamma   90.00
#
_symmetry.space_group_name_H-M   'P 1'
#
loop_
_entity.id
_entity.type
_entity.pdbx_description
1 polymer ?
#
loop_
_entity_poly.entity_id
_entity_poly.type
_entity_poly.pdbx_seq_one_letter_code
_entity_poly.pdbx_strand_id
1 'polypeptide(L)'
;MKYGGYFCRPPLNTETFVRRLERFGADHPAGCYLSTLVDCIVAARRLQQNHRRQADTKSSKWSNLLQLRPVGNHEIETKLWDFIQQHRNQIDANVASRYLLEHPPPKVPSRIIDIAAAVAEPGITRVALRTLLHQKDYSNSFNLVDRVVCSQRRLRARGQDWICTMAASQAIGAAWGVAEAAVLSVEWFQCCVSNMALAGCVAVGLNLKNGGGLSRVQWRPYMSVFYKHVHQEEAASVNRIVTHFEEHNELNVRNFHVSEARQNTPINVFSHNDMILEAPLADVDRAGASEVMRVSNMIRLEVQKRKMVMGPVEEEGDFLEFWQRHGDGFQWAEPDQDPAEIQQWKLEKAAWDRGDRGDHR
;
A
#
# COMPACT_ATOMS: atom_id res chain seq x y z
N MET A 1 -6.85 17.18 24.25
CA MET A 1 -5.44 17.61 24.33
C MET A 1 -5.34 19.11 24.11
N LYS A 2 -4.95 19.89 25.14
CA LYS A 2 -4.74 21.33 25.04
C LYS A 2 -3.40 21.60 24.34
N TYR A 3 -3.39 21.63 23.00
CA TYR A 3 -2.24 22.12 22.25
C TYR A 3 -2.19 23.65 22.36
N GLY A 4 -1.57 24.14 23.43
CA GLY A 4 -1.18 25.54 23.60
C GLY A 4 0.27 25.79 23.15
N GLY A 5 0.70 25.13 22.06
CA GLY A 5 2.05 25.26 21.52
C GLY A 5 2.30 26.64 20.90
N TYR A 6 3.58 26.98 20.70
CA TYR A 6 4.04 28.29 20.23
C TYR A 6 3.35 28.77 18.95
N PHE A 7 3.14 27.88 17.97
CA PHE A 7 2.52 28.21 16.69
C PHE A 7 1.00 28.28 16.77
N CYS A 8 0.37 27.48 17.63
CA CYS A 8 -1.09 27.48 17.82
C CYS A 8 -1.62 28.66 18.66
N ARG A 9 -0.78 29.55 19.20
CA ARG A 9 -1.22 30.67 20.05
C ARG A 9 -2.07 31.69 19.27
N PRO A 10 -3.20 32.16 19.82
CA PRO A 10 -3.94 33.26 19.23
C PRO A 10 -3.17 34.60 19.36
N PRO A 11 -3.32 35.55 18.42
CA PRO A 11 -4.06 35.42 17.16
C PRO A 11 -3.33 34.49 16.18
N LEU A 12 -4.08 33.61 15.51
CA LEU A 12 -3.58 32.71 14.47
C LEU A 12 -4.07 33.23 13.11
N ASN A 13 -3.25 34.03 12.46
CA ASN A 13 -3.45 34.51 11.10
C ASN A 13 -2.20 34.22 10.26
N THR A 14 -2.26 34.39 8.94
CA THR A 14 -1.14 34.02 8.07
C THR A 14 0.12 34.82 8.35
N GLU A 15 0.00 36.12 8.61
CA GLU A 15 1.14 37.00 8.90
C GLU A 15 1.84 36.61 10.20
N THR A 16 1.08 36.37 11.27
CA THR A 16 1.62 35.93 12.57
C THR A 16 2.24 34.54 12.47
N PHE A 17 1.66 33.63 11.67
CA PHE A 17 2.23 32.31 11.43
C PHE A 17 3.58 32.41 10.70
N VAL A 18 3.65 33.18 9.61
CA VAL A 18 4.90 33.40 8.86
C VAL A 18 5.95 34.09 9.71
N ARG A 19 5.58 35.15 10.45
CA ARG A 19 6.50 35.85 11.36
C ARG A 19 7.02 34.94 12.47
N ARG A 20 6.19 34.03 12.99
CA ARG A 20 6.61 33.02 13.97
C ARG A 20 7.55 32.00 13.36
N LEU A 21 7.32 31.57 12.11
CA LEU A 21 8.21 30.67 11.38
C LEU A 21 9.59 31.31 11.17
N GLU A 22 9.63 32.54 10.65
CA GLU A 22 10.87 33.28 10.40
C GLU A 22 11.66 33.52 11.69
N ARG A 23 10.97 33.98 12.75
CA ARG A 23 11.59 34.17 14.06
C ARG A 23 12.11 32.87 14.66
N PHE A 24 11.32 31.80 14.58
CA PHE A 24 11.73 30.51 15.11
C PHE A 24 12.94 29.94 14.36
N GLY A 25 12.97 30.07 13.03
CA GLY A 25 14.10 29.67 12.20
C GLY A 25 15.38 30.47 12.51
N ALA A 26 15.26 31.77 12.79
CA ALA A 26 16.38 32.60 13.22
C ALA A 26 16.89 32.23 14.62
N ASP A 27 15.98 31.95 15.54
CA ASP A 27 16.31 31.64 16.94
C ASP A 27 16.91 30.22 17.11
N HIS A 28 16.60 29.27 16.22
CA HIS A 28 16.97 27.85 16.35
C HIS A 28 17.62 27.25 15.08
N PRO A 29 18.81 27.74 14.65
CA PRO A 29 19.48 27.24 13.45
C PRO A 29 20.00 25.79 13.57
N ALA A 30 20.28 25.33 14.80
CA ALA A 30 20.93 24.02 15.04
C ALA A 30 19.94 22.87 15.32
N GLY A 31 18.65 23.16 15.50
CA GLY A 31 17.64 22.11 15.64
C GLY A 31 16.34 22.55 16.29
N CYS A 32 15.27 21.87 15.91
CA CYS A 32 13.92 22.10 16.37
C CYS A 32 13.46 20.92 17.25
N TYR A 33 12.74 21.22 18.33
CA TYR A 33 12.06 20.19 19.11
C TYR A 33 10.93 19.56 18.27
N LEU A 34 10.83 18.23 18.27
CA LEU A 34 9.80 17.48 17.52
C LEU A 34 8.37 17.96 17.81
N SER A 35 8.08 18.33 19.06
CA SER A 35 6.79 18.88 19.48
C SER A 35 6.45 20.19 18.79
N THR A 36 7.45 21.02 18.52
CA THR A 36 7.31 22.32 17.86
C THR A 36 7.05 22.18 16.36
N LEU A 37 7.66 21.16 15.71
CA LEU A 37 7.33 20.80 14.32
C LEU A 37 5.88 20.31 14.18
N VAL A 38 5.44 19.44 15.09
CA VAL A 38 4.05 18.96 15.12
C VAL A 38 3.08 20.13 15.34
N ASP A 39 3.40 21.03 16.28
CA ASP A 39 2.57 22.21 16.53
C ASP A 39 2.52 23.16 15.32
N CYS A 40 3.63 23.30 14.59
CA CYS A 40 3.68 24.06 13.33
C CYS A 40 2.75 23.46 12.27
N ILE A 41 2.80 22.15 12.07
CA ILE A 41 1.93 21.43 11.13
C ILE A 41 0.46 21.62 11.53
N VAL A 42 0.12 21.42 12.81
CA VAL A 42 -1.25 21.59 13.31
C VAL A 42 -1.74 23.03 13.13
N ALA A 43 -0.89 24.03 13.41
CA ALA A 43 -1.22 25.44 13.22
C ALA A 43 -1.48 25.77 11.75
N ALA A 44 -0.63 25.29 10.82
CA ALA A 44 -0.81 25.48 9.39
C ALA A 44 -2.10 24.84 8.88
N ARG A 45 -2.41 23.62 9.33
CA ARG A 45 -3.63 22.90 8.95
C ARG A 45 -4.89 23.60 9.47
N ARG A 46 -4.88 24.08 10.73
CA ARG A 46 -5.96 24.90 11.30
C ARG A 46 -6.17 26.20 10.52
N LEU A 47 -5.08 26.86 10.12
CA LEU A 47 -5.15 28.07 9.30
C LEU A 47 -5.82 27.80 7.95
N GLN A 48 -5.43 26.71 7.27
CA GLN A 48 -6.05 26.29 6.00
C GLN A 48 -7.53 25.93 6.14
N GLN A 49 -7.92 25.30 7.25
CA GLN A 49 -9.34 25.02 7.56
C GLN A 49 -10.13 26.31 7.78
N ASN A 50 -9.57 27.27 8.52
CA ASN A 50 -10.21 28.56 8.76
C ASN A 50 -10.42 29.34 7.46
N HIS A 51 -9.44 29.35 6.57
CA HIS A 51 -9.57 29.94 5.23
C HIS A 51 -10.68 29.29 4.41
N ARG A 52 -10.83 27.95 4.48
CA ARG A 52 -11.91 27.24 3.78
C ARG A 52 -13.29 27.64 4.32
N ARG A 53 -13.44 27.75 5.65
CA ARG A 53 -14.70 28.19 6.29
C ARG A 53 -15.04 29.65 5.97
N GLN A 54 -14.04 30.52 5.90
CA GLN A 54 -14.23 31.93 5.57
C GLN A 54 -14.56 32.16 4.09
N ALA A 55 -14.06 31.33 3.18
CA ALA A 55 -14.40 31.42 1.76
C ALA A 55 -15.89 31.17 1.47
N ASP A 56 -16.54 30.30 2.24
CA ASP A 56 -17.96 29.97 2.07
C ASP A 56 -18.92 31.03 2.68
N THR A 57 -18.41 31.90 3.56
CA THR A 57 -19.20 33.00 4.12
C THR A 57 -18.94 34.27 3.32
N LYS A 58 -20.01 34.95 2.87
CA LYS A 58 -20.02 36.15 1.98
C LYS A 58 -19.35 37.40 2.58
N SER A 59 -18.16 37.28 3.14
CA SER A 59 -17.37 38.30 3.84
C SER A 59 -16.31 38.97 2.94
N SER A 60 -16.47 38.93 1.61
CA SER A 60 -15.53 39.57 0.68
C SER A 60 -15.53 41.10 0.77
N LYS A 61 -16.58 41.72 1.33
CA LYS A 61 -16.70 43.17 1.41
C LYS A 61 -15.74 43.81 2.42
N TRP A 62 -15.54 43.19 3.59
CA TRP A 62 -14.68 43.76 4.65
C TRP A 62 -13.19 43.44 4.43
N SER A 63 -12.87 42.28 3.86
CA SER A 63 -11.48 41.92 3.51
C SER A 63 -10.88 42.85 2.46
N ASN A 64 -11.69 43.26 1.47
CA ASN A 64 -11.28 44.23 0.45
C ASN A 64 -11.10 45.64 1.04
N LEU A 65 -11.84 45.97 2.10
CA LEU A 65 -11.78 47.27 2.77
C LEU A 65 -10.52 47.42 3.63
N LEU A 66 -10.04 46.32 4.22
CA LEU A 66 -8.83 46.29 5.06
C LEU A 66 -7.54 45.99 4.28
N GLN A 67 -7.60 45.85 2.95
CA GLN A 67 -6.45 45.47 2.08
C GLN A 67 -5.66 44.25 2.58
N LEU A 68 -6.30 43.34 3.34
CA LEU A 68 -5.64 42.14 3.83
C LEU A 68 -5.39 41.23 2.63
N ARG A 69 -4.12 41.07 2.24
CA ARG A 69 -3.72 40.22 1.13
C ARG A 69 -4.14 38.77 1.45
N PRO A 70 -5.11 38.18 0.73
CA PRO A 70 -5.51 36.82 0.99
C PRO A 70 -4.37 35.90 0.55
N VAL A 71 -3.62 35.38 1.51
CA VAL A 71 -2.57 34.40 1.25
C VAL A 71 -3.24 33.07 0.92
N GLY A 72 -2.98 32.56 -0.29
CA GLY A 72 -3.55 31.30 -0.74
C GLY A 72 -3.05 30.12 0.09
N ASN A 73 -3.87 29.08 0.23
CA ASN A 73 -3.50 27.84 0.92
C ASN A 73 -2.21 27.21 0.36
N HIS A 74 -1.90 27.45 -0.91
CA HIS A 74 -0.68 27.01 -1.55
C HIS A 74 0.57 27.68 -0.96
N GLU A 75 0.54 28.99 -0.69
CA GLU A 75 1.69 29.73 -0.14
C GLU A 75 1.96 29.33 1.32
N ILE A 76 0.90 29.05 2.10
CA ILE A 76 1.05 28.49 3.45
C ILE A 76 1.73 27.12 3.37
N GLU A 77 1.33 26.28 2.40
CA GLU A 77 1.93 24.96 2.22
C GLU A 77 3.37 25.04 1.74
N THR A 78 3.73 25.99 0.84
CA THR A 78 5.12 26.18 0.40
C THR A 78 5.99 26.61 1.57
N LYS A 79 5.57 27.60 2.36
CA LYS A 79 6.34 28.06 3.52
C LYS A 79 6.48 26.99 4.61
N LEU A 80 5.41 26.23 4.87
CA LEU A 80 5.47 25.07 5.75
C LEU A 80 6.46 24.03 5.23
N TRP A 81 6.43 23.76 3.92
CA TRP A 81 7.33 22.80 3.29
C TRP A 81 8.79 23.23 3.36
N ASP A 82 9.08 24.48 3.06
CA ASP A 82 10.43 25.04 3.11
C ASP A 82 10.99 24.91 4.54
N PHE A 83 10.16 25.17 5.55
CA PHE A 83 10.53 24.98 6.95
C PHE A 83 10.77 23.51 7.31
N ILE A 84 9.91 22.59 6.85
CA ILE A 84 10.13 21.14 7.06
C ILE A 84 11.41 20.67 6.36
N GLN A 85 11.72 21.19 5.17
CA GLN A 85 12.93 20.86 4.43
C GLN A 85 14.20 21.34 5.13
N GLN A 86 14.18 22.53 5.72
CA GLN A 86 15.28 23.03 6.55
C GLN A 86 15.59 22.09 7.73
N HIS A 87 14.56 21.45 8.30
CA HIS A 87 14.69 20.52 9.42
C HIS A 87 14.59 19.04 9.03
N ARG A 88 14.90 18.68 7.76
CA ARG A 88 14.70 17.33 7.23
C ARG A 88 15.33 16.20 8.07
N ASN A 89 16.51 16.45 8.64
CA ASN A 89 17.25 15.47 9.43
C ASN A 89 16.58 15.13 10.78
N GLN A 90 15.58 15.91 11.19
CA GLN A 90 14.86 15.76 12.47
C GLN A 90 13.43 15.25 12.26
N ILE A 91 13.05 14.90 11.03
CA ILE A 91 11.72 14.37 10.73
C ILE A 91 11.64 12.94 11.25
N ASP A 92 10.93 12.77 12.36
CA ASP A 92 10.56 11.47 12.90
C ASP A 92 9.23 10.96 12.31
N ALA A 93 8.97 9.67 12.47
CA ALA A 93 7.73 8.99 12.10
C ALA A 93 6.48 9.72 12.60
N ASN A 94 6.51 10.23 13.83
CA ASN A 94 5.38 10.96 14.41
C ASN A 94 5.10 12.27 13.65
N VAL A 95 6.14 13.02 13.27
CA VAL A 95 6.01 14.27 12.51
C VAL A 95 5.45 13.98 11.11
N ALA A 96 5.99 12.98 10.43
CA ALA A 96 5.54 12.56 9.12
C ALA A 96 4.08 12.07 9.13
N SER A 97 3.70 11.24 10.11
CA SER A 97 2.33 10.76 10.24
C SER A 97 1.34 11.91 10.46
N ARG A 98 1.69 12.88 11.32
CA ARG A 98 0.87 14.07 11.56
C ARG A 98 0.74 14.93 10.31
N TYR A 99 1.82 15.13 9.55
CA TYR A 99 1.75 15.88 8.30
C TYR A 99 0.81 15.25 7.27
N LEU A 100 0.81 13.91 7.17
CA LEU A 100 0.01 13.17 6.19
C LEU A 100 -1.46 12.96 6.63
N LEU A 101 -1.72 12.81 7.92
CA LEU A 101 -3.04 12.49 8.46
C LEU A 101 -3.87 13.74 8.84
N GLU A 102 -3.23 14.85 9.21
CA GLU A 102 -3.98 16.06 9.60
C GLU A 102 -4.68 16.71 8.39
N HIS A 103 -5.96 17.06 8.57
CA HIS A 103 -6.76 17.66 7.51
C HIS A 103 -6.53 19.18 7.43
N PRO A 104 -6.45 19.78 6.22
CA PRO A 104 -6.55 19.14 4.91
C PRO A 104 -5.26 18.41 4.51
N PRO A 105 -5.35 17.26 3.80
CA PRO A 105 -4.18 16.52 3.37
C PRO A 105 -3.35 17.34 2.37
N PRO A 106 -2.02 17.13 2.32
CA PRO A 106 -1.15 17.80 1.36
C PRO A 106 -1.57 17.44 -0.07
N LYS A 107 -1.77 18.46 -0.92
CA LYS A 107 -2.20 18.27 -2.32
C LYS A 107 -1.06 18.00 -3.29
N VAL A 108 0.19 18.26 -2.89
CA VAL A 108 1.36 18.17 -3.77
C VAL A 108 1.99 16.79 -3.60
N PRO A 109 1.90 15.89 -4.60
CA PRO A 109 2.36 14.51 -4.47
C PRO A 109 3.86 14.38 -4.20
N SER A 110 4.68 15.26 -4.80
CA SER A 110 6.13 15.24 -4.59
C SER A 110 6.52 15.43 -3.12
N ARG A 111 5.80 16.28 -2.38
CA ARG A 111 6.05 16.52 -0.95
C ARG A 111 5.73 15.31 -0.09
N ILE A 112 4.66 14.58 -0.44
CA ILE A 112 4.29 13.32 0.22
C ILE A 112 5.39 12.28 0.03
N ILE A 113 5.88 12.14 -1.21
CA ILE A 113 6.94 11.19 -1.55
C ILE A 113 8.24 11.54 -0.82
N ASP A 114 8.63 12.82 -0.80
CA ASP A 114 9.89 13.24 -0.19
C ASP A 114 9.90 13.04 1.34
N ILE A 115 8.77 13.25 2.03
CA ILE A 115 8.65 12.92 3.46
C ILE A 115 8.72 11.41 3.69
N ALA A 116 7.96 10.64 2.93
CA ALA A 116 7.93 9.19 3.08
C ALA A 116 9.31 8.58 2.80
N ALA A 117 10.05 9.11 1.83
CA ALA A 117 11.41 8.72 1.52
C ALA A 117 12.43 9.16 2.57
N ALA A 118 12.21 10.29 3.25
CA ALA A 118 13.08 10.73 4.33
C ALA A 118 13.00 9.81 5.56
N VAL A 119 11.79 9.38 5.94
CA VAL A 119 11.57 8.50 7.11
C VAL A 119 11.78 7.02 6.78
N ALA A 120 11.40 6.59 5.57
CA ALA A 120 11.53 5.22 5.06
C ALA A 120 10.89 4.11 5.93
N GLU A 121 9.95 4.47 6.81
CA GLU A 121 9.24 3.51 7.66
C GLU A 121 8.02 2.88 6.94
N PRO A 122 7.74 1.57 7.11
CA PRO A 122 6.60 0.90 6.48
C PRO A 122 5.25 1.52 6.86
N GLY A 123 5.06 1.96 8.12
CA GLY A 123 3.83 2.58 8.58
C GLY A 123 3.51 3.86 7.81
N ILE A 124 4.50 4.76 7.72
CA ILE A 124 4.37 6.03 7.00
C ILE A 124 4.19 5.81 5.49
N THR A 125 4.89 4.83 4.92
CA THR A 125 4.75 4.48 3.50
C THR A 125 3.31 4.07 3.17
N ARG A 126 2.66 3.28 4.03
CA ARG A 126 1.26 2.88 3.85
C ARG A 126 0.30 4.06 3.94
N VAL A 127 0.55 4.99 4.87
CA VAL A 127 -0.25 6.22 5.01
C VAL A 127 -0.07 7.12 3.78
N ALA A 128 1.16 7.35 3.34
CA ALA A 128 1.47 8.13 2.15
C ALA A 128 0.81 7.53 0.90
N LEU A 129 0.90 6.20 0.74
CA LEU A 129 0.26 5.49 -0.36
C LEU A 129 -1.27 5.68 -0.32
N ARG A 130 -1.90 5.55 0.85
CA ARG A 130 -3.35 5.79 0.99
C ARG A 130 -3.73 7.21 0.61
N THR A 131 -2.95 8.21 0.98
CA THR A 131 -3.20 9.62 0.64
C THR A 131 -3.09 9.85 -0.87
N LEU A 132 -2.09 9.27 -1.54
CA LEU A 132 -1.93 9.36 -3.00
C LEU A 132 -3.04 8.63 -3.76
N LEU A 133 -3.41 7.43 -3.30
CA LEU A 133 -4.51 6.66 -3.88
C LEU A 133 -5.85 7.40 -3.76
N HIS A 134 -6.10 8.07 -2.63
CA HIS A 134 -7.28 8.91 -2.47
C HIS A 134 -7.31 10.11 -3.43
N GLN A 135 -6.14 10.61 -3.84
CA GLN A 135 -6.00 11.65 -4.88
C GLN A 135 -6.10 11.09 -6.31
N LYS A 136 -6.27 9.76 -6.47
CA LYS A 136 -6.27 9.03 -7.75
C LYS A 136 -4.98 9.21 -8.58
N ASP A 137 -3.86 9.51 -7.93
CA ASP A 137 -2.57 9.67 -8.60
C ASP A 137 -1.75 8.37 -8.57
N TYR A 138 -2.06 7.49 -9.51
CA TYR A 138 -1.45 6.17 -9.61
C TYR A 138 0.04 6.25 -10.02
N SER A 139 0.41 7.21 -10.87
CA SER A 139 1.81 7.41 -11.29
C SER A 139 2.72 7.75 -10.12
N ASN A 140 2.31 8.69 -9.27
CA ASN A 140 3.07 9.05 -8.09
C ASN A 140 3.02 7.96 -7.00
N SER A 141 1.98 7.12 -6.99
CA SER A 141 1.92 5.94 -6.12
C SER A 141 3.00 4.92 -6.46
N PHE A 142 3.25 4.63 -7.74
CA PHE A 142 4.37 3.75 -8.13
C PHE A 142 5.73 4.39 -7.86
N ASN A 143 5.89 5.69 -8.12
CA ASN A 143 7.12 6.42 -7.80
C ASN A 143 7.43 6.40 -6.28
N LEU A 144 6.40 6.47 -5.44
CA LEU A 144 6.54 6.29 -3.99
C LEU A 144 7.10 4.90 -3.65
N VAL A 145 6.54 3.85 -4.26
CA VAL A 145 7.02 2.47 -4.05
C VAL A 145 8.48 2.34 -4.47
N ASP A 146 8.85 2.88 -5.64
CA ASP A 146 10.23 2.82 -6.14
C ASP A 146 11.23 3.54 -5.24
N ARG A 147 10.88 4.75 -4.78
CA ARG A 147 11.78 5.54 -3.95
C ARG A 147 11.90 5.03 -2.52
N VAL A 148 10.82 4.50 -1.94
CA VAL A 148 10.79 4.13 -0.52
C VAL A 148 10.99 2.63 -0.31
N VAL A 149 10.16 1.81 -0.96
CA VAL A 149 10.15 0.35 -0.77
C VAL A 149 11.31 -0.28 -1.52
N CYS A 150 11.52 0.10 -2.78
CA CYS A 150 12.60 -0.44 -3.62
C CYS A 150 13.94 0.30 -3.44
N SER A 151 14.08 1.11 -2.38
CA SER A 151 15.35 1.78 -2.08
C SER A 151 16.46 0.76 -1.84
N GLN A 152 17.62 0.95 -2.48
CA GLN A 152 18.74 -0.02 -2.39
C GLN A 152 19.17 -0.27 -0.94
N ARG A 153 19.12 0.75 -0.08
CA ARG A 153 19.46 0.62 1.34
C ARG A 153 18.54 -0.37 2.04
N ARG A 154 17.23 -0.30 1.77
CA ARG A 154 16.22 -1.17 2.38
C ARG A 154 16.30 -2.60 1.85
N LEU A 155 16.46 -2.75 0.53
CA LEU A 155 16.64 -4.07 -0.10
C LEU A 155 17.89 -4.77 0.41
N ARG A 156 19.01 -4.05 0.61
CA ARG A 156 20.23 -4.61 1.21
C ARG A 156 20.04 -5.01 2.66
N ALA A 157 19.42 -4.17 3.47
CA ALA A 157 19.13 -4.48 4.88
C ALA A 157 18.28 -5.76 4.99
N ARG A 158 17.22 -5.88 4.18
CA ARG A 158 16.42 -7.11 4.12
C ARG A 158 17.17 -8.33 3.63
N GLY A 159 18.01 -8.15 2.61
CA GLY A 159 18.87 -9.22 2.13
C GLY A 159 19.79 -9.73 3.23
N GLN A 160 20.37 -8.82 4.02
CA GLN A 160 21.19 -9.16 5.19
C GLN A 160 20.39 -9.85 6.28
N ASP A 161 19.20 -9.36 6.63
CA ASP A 161 18.32 -10.00 7.61
C ASP A 161 17.97 -11.44 7.20
N TRP A 162 17.66 -11.65 5.91
CA TRP A 162 17.40 -12.98 5.38
C TRP A 162 18.63 -13.88 5.44
N ILE A 163 19.81 -13.38 5.08
CA ILE A 163 21.06 -14.14 5.20
C ILE A 163 21.35 -14.48 6.67
N CYS A 164 21.15 -13.55 7.59
CA CYS A 164 21.32 -13.76 9.03
C CYS A 164 20.36 -14.81 9.58
N THR A 165 19.07 -14.77 9.19
CA THR A 165 18.09 -15.79 9.61
C THR A 165 18.42 -17.16 9.04
N MET A 166 18.87 -17.24 7.78
CA MET A 166 19.34 -18.49 7.18
C MET A 166 20.58 -19.01 7.92
N ALA A 167 21.58 -18.17 8.16
CA ALA A 167 22.79 -18.55 8.90
C ALA A 167 22.48 -19.02 10.33
N ALA A 168 21.57 -18.34 11.04
CA ALA A 168 21.11 -18.76 12.36
C ALA A 168 20.40 -20.11 12.31
N SER A 169 19.53 -20.34 11.33
CA SER A 169 18.83 -21.63 11.17
C SER A 169 19.82 -22.77 10.90
N GLN A 170 20.86 -22.52 10.08
CA GLN A 170 21.90 -23.48 9.78
C GLN A 170 22.76 -23.80 11.01
N ALA A 171 23.11 -22.78 11.81
CA ALA A 171 23.84 -22.97 13.06
C ALA A 171 23.03 -23.80 14.09
N ILE A 172 21.73 -23.54 14.20
CA ILE A 172 20.83 -24.34 15.05
C ILE A 172 20.75 -25.79 14.56
N GLY A 173 20.58 -26.00 13.24
CA GLY A 173 20.57 -27.33 12.64
C GLY A 173 21.87 -28.11 12.89
N ALA A 174 23.02 -27.45 12.76
CA ALA A 174 24.32 -28.05 13.05
C ALA A 174 24.47 -28.41 14.54
N ALA A 175 24.09 -27.51 15.45
CA ALA A 175 24.14 -27.77 16.89
C ALA A 175 23.24 -28.95 17.29
N TRP A 176 22.05 -29.03 16.69
CA TRP A 176 21.13 -30.15 16.89
C TRP A 176 21.71 -31.47 16.37
N GLY A 177 22.35 -31.44 15.18
CA GLY A 177 23.04 -32.61 14.62
C GLY A 177 24.19 -33.12 15.50
N VAL A 178 24.96 -32.23 16.14
CA VAL A 178 26.00 -32.62 17.11
C VAL A 178 25.38 -33.28 18.34
N ALA A 179 24.26 -32.74 18.85
CA ALA A 179 23.56 -33.31 20.00
C ALA A 179 22.98 -34.70 19.69
N GLU A 180 22.35 -34.88 18.52
CA GLU A 180 21.81 -36.17 18.09
C GLU A 180 22.92 -37.21 17.88
N ALA A 181 24.04 -36.83 17.29
CA ALA A 181 25.18 -37.73 17.10
C ALA A 181 25.74 -38.24 18.44
N ALA A 182 25.79 -37.38 19.46
CA ALA A 182 26.22 -37.75 20.80
C ALA A 182 25.27 -38.74 21.48
N VAL A 183 23.96 -38.65 21.22
CA VAL A 183 22.95 -39.52 21.82
C VAL A 183 22.84 -40.85 21.06
N LEU A 184 22.83 -40.82 19.72
CA LEU A 184 22.57 -41.98 18.87
C LEU A 184 23.84 -42.74 18.47
N SER A 185 25.03 -42.23 18.81
CA SER A 185 26.33 -42.82 18.42
C SER A 185 26.49 -43.01 16.90
N VAL A 186 25.85 -42.13 16.12
CA VAL A 186 25.95 -42.07 14.66
C VAL A 186 27.07 -41.11 14.27
N GLU A 187 27.64 -41.27 13.06
CA GLU A 187 28.61 -40.33 12.51
C GLU A 187 28.06 -38.90 12.48
N TRP A 188 28.70 -38.00 13.24
CA TRP A 188 28.24 -36.63 13.44
C TRP A 188 28.04 -35.84 12.15
N PHE A 189 28.83 -36.13 11.11
CA PHE A 189 28.72 -35.46 9.82
C PHE A 189 27.35 -35.68 9.16
N GLN A 190 26.82 -36.92 9.21
CA GLN A 190 25.54 -37.26 8.59
C GLN A 190 24.36 -36.58 9.31
N CYS A 191 24.39 -36.58 10.64
CA CYS A 191 23.40 -35.88 11.48
C CYS A 191 23.45 -34.36 11.28
N CYS A 192 24.63 -33.76 11.18
CA CYS A 192 24.76 -32.32 10.93
C CYS A 192 24.22 -31.92 9.56
N VAL A 193 24.60 -32.64 8.49
CA VAL A 193 24.16 -32.31 7.11
C VAL A 193 22.65 -32.46 6.96
N SER A 194 22.07 -33.54 7.51
CA SER A 194 20.61 -33.77 7.44
C SER A 194 19.83 -32.71 8.22
N ASN A 195 20.24 -32.37 9.45
CA ASN A 195 19.57 -31.33 10.24
C ASN A 195 19.76 -29.93 9.67
N MET A 196 20.91 -29.62 9.08
CA MET A 196 21.12 -28.39 8.33
C MET A 196 20.20 -28.29 7.11
N ALA A 197 20.03 -29.39 6.37
CA ALA A 197 19.11 -29.45 5.23
C ALA A 197 17.65 -29.28 5.67
N LEU A 198 17.24 -29.97 6.74
CA LEU A 198 15.90 -29.84 7.32
C LEU A 198 15.63 -28.41 7.84
N ALA A 199 16.56 -27.85 8.61
CA ALA A 199 16.45 -26.48 9.12
C ALA A 199 16.36 -25.45 7.97
N GLY A 200 17.14 -25.65 6.90
CA GLY A 200 17.06 -24.85 5.68
C GLY A 200 15.69 -24.96 5.00
N CYS A 201 15.16 -26.17 4.84
CA CYS A 201 13.83 -26.40 4.25
C CYS A 201 12.72 -25.75 5.09
N VAL A 202 12.79 -25.87 6.43
CA VAL A 202 11.84 -25.24 7.34
C VAL A 202 11.92 -23.72 7.26
N ALA A 203 13.12 -23.15 7.29
CA ALA A 203 13.32 -21.71 7.17
C ALA A 203 12.78 -21.17 5.84
N VAL A 204 13.01 -21.88 4.72
CA VAL A 204 12.46 -21.52 3.41
C VAL A 204 10.93 -21.66 3.41
N GLY A 205 10.38 -22.76 3.93
CA GLY A 205 8.94 -23.03 3.98
C GLY A 205 8.16 -22.00 4.82
N LEU A 206 8.68 -21.62 5.98
CA LEU A 206 8.10 -20.58 6.83
C LEU A 206 8.12 -19.21 6.14
N ASN A 207 9.22 -18.88 5.44
CA ASN A 207 9.31 -17.64 4.69
C ASN A 207 8.42 -17.62 3.43
N LEU A 208 8.17 -18.77 2.81
CA LEU A 208 7.28 -18.91 1.66
C LEU A 208 5.80 -18.70 2.01
N LYS A 209 5.35 -19.19 3.18
CA LYS A 209 3.94 -19.03 3.61
C LYS A 209 3.51 -17.57 3.74
N ASN A 210 4.44 -16.65 3.98
CA ASN A 210 4.12 -15.23 4.10
C ASN A 210 3.72 -14.57 2.77
N GLY A 211 4.03 -15.18 1.61
CA GLY A 211 3.74 -14.63 0.29
C GLY A 211 2.34 -14.96 -0.27
N GLY A 212 1.61 -15.89 0.34
CA GLY A 212 0.38 -16.46 -0.24
C GLY A 212 -0.90 -15.62 -0.10
N GLY A 213 -0.83 -14.43 0.51
CA GLY A 213 -2.01 -13.60 0.79
C GLY A 213 -2.33 -12.51 -0.23
N LEU A 214 -1.62 -12.45 -1.36
CA LEU A 214 -1.86 -11.45 -2.40
C LEU A 214 -2.74 -12.07 -3.48
N SER A 215 -4.05 -11.82 -3.41
CA SER A 215 -5.05 -12.37 -4.34
C SER A 215 -4.82 -11.90 -5.78
N ARG A 216 -4.58 -10.59 -5.99
CA ARG A 216 -4.64 -9.99 -7.33
C ARG A 216 -3.32 -9.95 -8.08
N VAL A 217 -2.21 -9.62 -7.41
CA VAL A 217 -0.89 -9.47 -8.03
C VAL A 217 0.04 -10.58 -7.56
N GLN A 218 0.55 -11.35 -8.52
CA GLN A 218 1.42 -12.50 -8.25
C GLN A 218 2.79 -12.31 -8.91
N TRP A 219 3.82 -12.87 -8.27
CA TRP A 219 5.14 -12.95 -8.86
C TRP A 219 5.17 -13.97 -10.00
N ARG A 220 5.92 -13.68 -11.07
CA ARG A 220 6.16 -14.67 -12.12
C ARG A 220 6.81 -15.95 -11.56
N PRO A 221 6.48 -17.14 -12.08
CA PRO A 221 6.89 -18.42 -11.50
C PRO A 221 8.43 -18.57 -11.45
N TYR A 222 9.15 -18.03 -12.42
CA TYR A 222 10.62 -18.09 -12.51
C TYR A 222 11.37 -17.16 -11.54
N MET A 223 10.69 -16.39 -10.69
CA MET A 223 11.33 -15.58 -9.65
C MET A 223 11.81 -16.45 -8.47
N SER A 224 13.03 -16.20 -8.02
CA SER A 224 13.58 -16.92 -6.86
C SER A 224 12.84 -16.59 -5.57
N VAL A 225 12.79 -17.55 -4.65
CA VAL A 225 12.15 -17.37 -3.33
C VAL A 225 12.77 -16.19 -2.56
N PHE A 226 14.08 -16.05 -2.65
CA PHE A 226 14.81 -14.92 -2.07
C PHE A 226 14.31 -13.58 -2.62
N TYR A 227 14.16 -13.47 -3.95
CA TYR A 227 13.64 -12.26 -4.57
C TYR A 227 12.21 -11.96 -4.10
N LYS A 228 11.33 -12.97 -4.10
CA LYS A 228 9.94 -12.84 -3.62
C LYS A 228 9.88 -12.37 -2.17
N HIS A 229 10.77 -12.87 -1.32
CA HIS A 229 10.84 -12.49 0.09
C HIS A 229 11.33 -11.05 0.28
N VAL A 230 12.46 -10.69 -0.34
CA VAL A 230 13.04 -9.35 -0.24
C VAL A 230 12.04 -8.28 -0.74
N HIS A 231 11.34 -8.58 -1.82
CA HIS A 231 10.38 -7.68 -2.48
C HIS A 231 8.91 -7.87 -2.03
N GLN A 232 8.63 -8.61 -0.96
CA GLN A 232 7.25 -8.89 -0.54
C GLN A 232 6.41 -7.63 -0.28
N GLU A 233 7.02 -6.57 0.27
CA GLU A 233 6.33 -5.29 0.50
C GLU A 233 6.05 -4.51 -0.78
N GLU A 234 6.90 -4.67 -1.80
CA GLU A 234 6.66 -4.09 -3.11
C GLU A 234 5.41 -4.73 -3.71
N ALA A 235 5.34 -6.06 -3.72
CA ALA A 235 4.17 -6.80 -4.18
C ALA A 235 2.91 -6.41 -3.41
N ALA A 236 2.97 -6.28 -2.08
CA ALA A 236 1.82 -5.86 -1.28
C ALA A 236 1.36 -4.42 -1.59
N SER A 237 2.31 -3.51 -1.86
CA SER A 237 2.00 -2.12 -2.22
C SER A 237 1.40 -2.03 -3.62
N VAL A 238 1.97 -2.75 -4.59
CA VAL A 238 1.45 -2.84 -5.96
C VAL A 238 0.06 -3.48 -5.97
N ASN A 239 -0.14 -4.57 -5.23
CA ASN A 239 -1.45 -5.20 -5.07
C ASN A 239 -2.49 -4.20 -4.58
N ARG A 240 -2.16 -3.40 -3.55
CA ARG A 240 -3.07 -2.36 -3.06
C ARG A 240 -3.38 -1.28 -4.10
N ILE A 241 -2.39 -0.88 -4.92
CA ILE A 241 -2.60 0.09 -6.00
C ILE A 241 -3.57 -0.48 -7.05
N VAL A 242 -3.33 -1.71 -7.49
CA VAL A 242 -4.16 -2.42 -8.49
C VAL A 242 -5.58 -2.61 -7.97
N THR A 243 -5.74 -3.18 -6.77
CA THR A 243 -7.05 -3.38 -6.15
C THR A 243 -7.81 -2.06 -5.98
N HIS A 244 -7.15 -0.99 -5.53
CA HIS A 244 -7.81 0.31 -5.42
C HIS A 244 -8.28 0.87 -6.77
N PHE A 245 -7.46 0.70 -7.82
CA PHE A 245 -7.83 1.11 -9.18
C PHE A 245 -9.05 0.34 -9.69
N GLU A 246 -9.06 -0.99 -9.51
CA GLU A 246 -10.16 -1.85 -9.94
C GLU A 246 -11.44 -1.56 -9.17
N GLU A 247 -11.39 -1.43 -7.84
CA GLU A 247 -12.55 -1.10 -7.00
C GLU A 247 -13.21 0.22 -7.40
N HIS A 248 -12.40 1.26 -7.69
CA HIS A 248 -12.93 2.61 -7.94
C HIS A 248 -13.35 2.85 -9.39
N ASN A 249 -12.75 2.12 -10.35
CA ASN A 249 -13.00 2.35 -11.78
C ASN A 249 -13.70 1.18 -12.47
N GLU A 250 -13.42 -0.07 -12.08
CA GLU A 250 -13.87 -1.28 -12.79
C GLU A 250 -15.01 -2.04 -12.09
N LEU A 251 -15.00 -2.17 -10.77
CA LEU A 251 -15.94 -3.01 -10.00
C LEU A 251 -17.17 -2.27 -9.46
N ASN A 252 -17.26 -0.94 -9.67
CA ASN A 252 -18.45 -0.21 -9.27
C ASN A 252 -19.64 -0.69 -10.13
N VAL A 253 -20.66 -1.28 -9.50
CA VAL A 253 -21.83 -1.95 -10.11
C VAL A 253 -22.54 -1.11 -11.20
N ARG A 254 -22.38 0.23 -11.18
CA ARG A 254 -22.88 1.14 -12.21
C ARG A 254 -22.12 1.11 -13.55
N ASN A 255 -20.91 0.53 -13.59
CA ASN A 255 -20.04 0.47 -14.77
C ASN A 255 -20.04 -0.88 -15.50
N PHE A 256 -20.84 -1.88 -15.06
CA PHE A 256 -20.94 -3.17 -15.76
C PHE A 256 -21.32 -3.01 -17.24
N HIS A 257 -22.10 -1.97 -17.59
CA HIS A 257 -22.50 -1.67 -18.97
C HIS A 257 -21.53 -0.74 -19.74
N VAL A 258 -20.56 -0.11 -19.05
CA VAL A 258 -19.64 0.89 -19.63
C VAL A 258 -18.19 0.39 -19.66
N SER A 259 -17.93 -0.85 -19.24
CA SER A 259 -16.60 -1.45 -19.25
C SER A 259 -16.12 -1.84 -20.67
N GLU A 260 -16.07 -0.86 -21.58
CA GLU A 260 -15.38 -0.97 -22.88
C GLU A 260 -13.90 -1.33 -22.70
N ALA A 261 -13.31 -1.07 -21.51
CA ALA A 261 -11.96 -1.50 -21.15
C ALA A 261 -11.75 -3.02 -21.19
N ARG A 262 -12.83 -3.82 -21.21
CA ARG A 262 -12.79 -5.30 -21.27
C ARG A 262 -12.93 -5.89 -22.66
N GLN A 263 -13.24 -5.09 -23.70
CA GLN A 263 -13.39 -5.62 -25.07
C GLN A 263 -12.06 -6.15 -25.68
N ASN A 264 -10.92 -5.84 -25.06
CA ASN A 264 -9.59 -6.19 -25.56
C ASN A 264 -8.85 -7.19 -24.66
N THR A 265 -9.51 -8.10 -23.94
CA THR A 265 -8.80 -9.34 -23.55
C THR A 265 -8.63 -10.17 -24.82
N PRO A 266 -7.44 -10.22 -25.45
CA PRO A 266 -7.28 -11.09 -26.59
C PRO A 266 -7.54 -12.51 -26.10
N ILE A 267 -8.49 -13.19 -26.75
CA ILE A 267 -8.83 -14.60 -26.58
C ILE A 267 -7.59 -15.53 -26.77
N ASN A 268 -6.44 -14.97 -27.13
CA ASN A 268 -5.13 -15.64 -27.22
C ASN A 268 -4.37 -15.79 -25.89
N VAL A 269 -5.04 -15.78 -24.73
CA VAL A 269 -4.41 -16.29 -23.49
C VAL A 269 -4.55 -17.81 -23.48
N PHE A 270 -3.70 -18.50 -24.26
CA PHE A 270 -3.62 -19.96 -24.24
C PHE A 270 -2.98 -20.42 -22.92
N SER A 271 -3.78 -21.03 -22.05
CA SER A 271 -3.35 -21.68 -20.80
C SER A 271 -2.74 -23.06 -21.06
N HIS A 272 -1.71 -23.14 -21.89
CA HIS A 272 -0.89 -24.34 -21.99
C HIS A 272 0.54 -24.00 -21.58
N ASN A 273 0.87 -24.39 -20.34
CA ASN A 273 2.16 -24.24 -19.64
C ASN A 273 2.45 -22.85 -19.05
N ASP A 274 1.81 -22.44 -17.94
CA ASP A 274 2.23 -21.42 -16.93
C ASP A 274 2.93 -20.12 -17.41
N MET A 275 2.89 -19.83 -18.70
CA MET A 275 3.51 -18.70 -19.36
C MET A 275 2.37 -17.91 -19.98
N ILE A 276 1.93 -16.90 -19.24
CA ILE A 276 1.03 -15.88 -19.77
C ILE A 276 1.87 -15.06 -20.76
N LEU A 277 1.77 -15.42 -22.04
CA LEU A 277 2.30 -14.67 -23.17
C LEU A 277 1.39 -13.46 -23.40
N GLU A 278 1.63 -12.39 -22.65
CA GLU A 278 1.02 -11.09 -22.94
C GLU A 278 1.67 -10.57 -24.22
N ALA A 279 0.89 -10.49 -25.31
CA ALA A 279 1.35 -9.85 -26.53
C ALA A 279 1.77 -8.40 -26.22
N PRO A 280 2.87 -7.87 -26.83
CA PRO A 280 3.20 -6.47 -26.70
C PRO A 280 1.98 -5.64 -27.12
N LEU A 281 1.50 -4.79 -26.21
CA LEU A 281 0.37 -3.88 -26.43
C LEU A 281 0.66 -3.09 -27.70
N ALA A 282 0.05 -3.48 -28.81
CA ALA A 282 0.09 -2.69 -30.04
C ALA A 282 -0.46 -1.30 -29.70
N ASP A 283 0.25 -0.25 -30.14
CA ASP A 283 -0.06 1.15 -29.85
C ASP A 283 -1.54 1.45 -30.08
N VAL A 284 -2.33 1.42 -28.99
CA VAL A 284 -3.72 1.86 -29.00
C VAL A 284 -3.71 3.38 -28.88
N ASP A 285 -3.04 4.04 -29.82
CA ASP A 285 -3.17 5.47 -30.12
C ASP A 285 -4.49 5.72 -30.87
N ARG A 286 -5.60 5.15 -30.37
CA ARG A 286 -6.92 5.60 -30.78
C ARG A 286 -7.19 6.89 -30.03
N ALA A 287 -7.29 7.99 -30.78
CA ALA A 287 -7.48 9.38 -30.35
C ALA A 287 -8.80 9.68 -29.58
N GLY A 288 -9.31 8.72 -28.81
CA GLY A 288 -10.47 8.82 -27.94
C GLY A 288 -10.45 7.79 -26.79
N ALA A 289 -9.30 7.15 -26.50
CA ALA A 289 -9.21 6.22 -25.38
C ALA A 289 -9.51 6.93 -24.06
N SER A 290 -10.54 6.44 -23.35
CA SER A 290 -10.93 6.92 -22.02
C SER A 290 -9.72 7.03 -21.09
N GLU A 291 -9.66 8.06 -20.26
CA GLU A 291 -8.60 8.28 -19.28
C GLU A 291 -8.33 7.02 -18.43
N VAL A 292 -9.40 6.24 -18.17
CA VAL A 292 -9.34 4.96 -17.47
C VAL A 292 -8.48 3.92 -18.21
N MET A 293 -8.59 3.81 -19.54
CA MET A 293 -7.76 2.89 -20.33
C MET A 293 -6.29 3.30 -20.30
N ARG A 294 -5.99 4.60 -20.34
CA ARG A 294 -4.61 5.10 -20.22
C ARG A 294 -4.00 4.73 -18.88
N VAL A 295 -4.75 4.92 -17.78
CA VAL A 295 -4.29 4.56 -16.44
C VAL A 295 -4.17 3.04 -16.28
N SER A 296 -5.13 2.26 -16.81
CA SER A 296 -5.08 0.79 -16.82
C SER A 296 -3.81 0.30 -17.53
N ASN A 297 -3.54 0.77 -18.75
CA ASN A 297 -2.33 0.43 -19.51
C ASN A 297 -1.05 0.79 -18.75
N MET A 298 -1.01 1.97 -18.11
CA MET A 298 0.12 2.38 -17.29
C MET A 298 0.35 1.43 -16.10
N ILE A 299 -0.72 1.02 -15.41
CA ILE A 299 -0.66 0.02 -14.34
C ILE A 299 -0.14 -1.31 -14.87
N ARG A 300 -0.64 -1.79 -16.03
CA ARG A 300 -0.17 -3.07 -16.63
C ARG A 300 1.33 -3.03 -16.91
N LEU A 301 1.80 -1.94 -17.53
CA LEU A 301 3.22 -1.74 -17.83
C LEU A 301 4.07 -1.70 -16.57
N GLU A 302 3.63 -1.01 -15.51
CA GLU A 302 4.34 -0.95 -14.23
C GLU A 302 4.39 -2.32 -13.53
N VAL A 303 3.30 -3.11 -13.57
CA VAL A 303 3.28 -4.48 -13.04
C VAL A 303 4.23 -5.39 -13.82
N GLN A 304 4.21 -5.32 -15.15
CA GLN A 304 5.06 -6.11 -16.03
C GLN A 304 6.55 -5.78 -15.84
N LYS A 305 6.89 -4.50 -15.76
CA LYS A 305 8.25 -3.99 -15.49
C LYS A 305 8.82 -4.56 -14.18
N ARG A 306 7.96 -4.81 -13.19
CA ARG A 306 8.32 -5.39 -11.88
C ARG A 306 8.35 -6.92 -11.88
N LYS A 307 8.21 -7.59 -13.03
CA LYS A 307 8.17 -9.06 -13.14
C LYS A 307 7.02 -9.69 -12.34
N MET A 308 5.94 -8.94 -12.18
CA MET A 308 4.69 -9.41 -11.62
C MET A 308 3.71 -9.69 -12.76
N VAL A 309 2.61 -10.36 -12.42
CA VAL A 309 1.46 -10.60 -13.29
C VAL A 309 0.21 -10.31 -12.48
N MET A 310 -0.76 -9.67 -13.13
CA MET A 310 -2.11 -9.56 -12.59
C MET A 310 -2.81 -10.90 -12.82
N GLY A 311 -3.31 -11.54 -11.76
CA GLY A 311 -4.06 -12.79 -11.87
C GLY A 311 -5.38 -12.64 -12.64
N PRO A 312 -6.24 -13.66 -12.68
CA PRO A 312 -7.66 -13.45 -12.89
C PRO A 312 -8.29 -12.78 -11.66
N VAL A 313 -9.39 -12.06 -11.86
CA VAL A 313 -10.29 -11.65 -10.77
C VAL A 313 -11.02 -12.91 -10.30
N GLU A 314 -11.11 -13.18 -9.00
CA GLU A 314 -11.70 -14.43 -8.47
C GLU A 314 -13.13 -14.62 -9.00
N GLU A 315 -13.92 -13.54 -9.03
CA GLU A 315 -15.28 -13.55 -9.58
C GLU A 315 -15.33 -13.88 -11.08
N GLU A 316 -14.30 -13.52 -11.85
CA GLU A 316 -14.20 -13.88 -13.26
C GLU A 316 -13.80 -15.35 -13.44
N GLY A 317 -12.94 -15.87 -12.55
CA GLY A 317 -12.63 -17.30 -12.48
C GLY A 317 -13.89 -18.13 -12.20
N ASP A 318 -14.65 -17.75 -11.17
CA ASP A 318 -15.91 -18.40 -10.81
C ASP A 318 -16.94 -18.31 -11.94
N PHE A 319 -17.03 -17.18 -12.63
CA PHE A 319 -17.91 -17.01 -13.78
C PHE A 319 -17.51 -17.89 -14.97
N LEU A 320 -16.21 -17.95 -15.30
CA LEU A 320 -15.72 -18.82 -16.36
C LEU A 320 -15.92 -20.29 -16.02
N GLU A 321 -15.69 -20.68 -14.77
CA GLU A 321 -15.95 -22.04 -14.27
C GLU A 321 -17.45 -22.37 -14.32
N PHE A 322 -18.31 -21.43 -13.93
CA PHE A 322 -19.77 -21.54 -14.08
C PHE A 322 -20.15 -21.82 -15.54
N TRP A 323 -19.62 -21.05 -16.48
CA TRP A 323 -19.90 -21.25 -17.90
C TRP A 323 -19.34 -22.55 -18.45
N GLN A 324 -18.11 -22.91 -18.09
CA GLN A 324 -17.48 -24.17 -18.52
C GLN A 324 -18.21 -25.40 -17.99
N ARG A 325 -18.73 -25.32 -16.76
CA ARG A 325 -19.54 -26.39 -16.15
C ARG A 325 -21.02 -26.31 -16.49
N HIS A 326 -21.45 -25.34 -17.31
CA HIS A 326 -22.86 -25.07 -17.60
C HIS A 326 -23.72 -24.92 -16.32
N GLY A 327 -23.14 -24.35 -15.26
CA GLY A 327 -23.78 -24.19 -13.96
C GLY A 327 -23.73 -25.42 -13.05
N ASP A 328 -23.09 -26.52 -13.45
CA ASP A 328 -22.96 -27.69 -12.60
C ASP A 328 -22.03 -27.41 -11.40
N GLY A 329 -22.50 -27.72 -10.19
CA GLY A 329 -21.85 -27.39 -8.92
C GLY A 329 -22.05 -25.95 -8.42
N PHE A 330 -22.76 -25.09 -9.16
CA PHE A 330 -23.10 -23.75 -8.73
C PHE A 330 -24.54 -23.69 -8.22
N GLN A 331 -24.75 -23.13 -7.04
CA GLN A 331 -26.08 -22.87 -6.51
C GLN A 331 -26.50 -21.46 -6.93
N TRP A 332 -27.61 -21.37 -7.67
CA TRP A 332 -28.21 -20.08 -7.96
C TRP A 332 -28.75 -19.50 -6.65
N ALA A 333 -28.11 -18.44 -6.15
CA ALA A 333 -28.64 -17.66 -5.06
C ALA A 333 -29.55 -16.59 -5.66
N GLU A 334 -30.79 -16.50 -5.16
CA GLU A 334 -31.69 -15.45 -5.60
C GLU A 334 -31.13 -14.07 -5.18
N PRO A 335 -31.35 -12.99 -5.95
CA PRO A 335 -30.78 -11.66 -5.68
C PRO A 335 -31.11 -11.08 -4.30
N ASP A 336 -32.15 -11.61 -3.65
CA ASP A 336 -32.71 -11.13 -2.39
C ASP A 336 -32.24 -11.96 -1.18
N GLN A 337 -31.44 -13.02 -1.39
CA GLN A 337 -30.94 -13.87 -0.31
C GLN A 337 -29.82 -13.18 0.47
N ASP A 338 -30.03 -13.04 1.78
CA ASP A 338 -29.07 -12.44 2.70
C ASP A 338 -27.85 -13.38 2.85
N PRO A 339 -26.58 -12.90 2.78
CA PRO A 339 -25.40 -13.75 2.94
C PRO A 339 -25.38 -14.57 4.23
N ALA A 340 -26.07 -14.09 5.28
CA ALA A 340 -26.23 -14.80 6.53
C ALA A 340 -27.10 -16.07 6.40
N GLU A 341 -28.18 -16.04 5.62
CA GLU A 341 -29.03 -17.20 5.35
C GLU A 341 -28.28 -18.26 4.54
N ILE A 342 -27.48 -17.84 3.56
CA ILE A 342 -26.61 -18.73 2.77
C ILE A 342 -25.60 -19.44 3.68
N GLN A 343 -25.03 -18.73 4.67
CA GLN A 343 -24.12 -19.35 5.65
C GLN A 343 -24.85 -20.33 6.57
N GLN A 344 -26.06 -20.00 7.03
CA GLN A 344 -26.87 -20.92 7.83
C GLN A 344 -27.18 -22.20 7.07
N TRP A 345 -27.59 -22.10 5.80
CA TRP A 345 -27.84 -23.29 4.96
C TRP A 345 -26.58 -24.14 4.74
N LYS A 346 -25.40 -23.51 4.57
CA LYS A 346 -24.14 -24.25 4.47
C LYS A 346 -23.83 -25.00 5.76
N LEU A 347 -24.08 -24.39 6.92
CA LEU A 347 -23.88 -25.02 8.22
C LEU A 347 -24.89 -26.16 8.47
N GLU A 348 -26.15 -25.97 8.11
CA GLU A 348 -27.21 -26.97 8.18
C GLU A 348 -26.93 -28.16 7.27
N LYS A 349 -26.52 -27.91 6.01
CA LYS A 349 -26.13 -28.97 5.07
C LYS A 349 -24.91 -29.74 5.57
N ALA A 350 -23.90 -29.05 6.10
CA ALA A 350 -22.74 -29.70 6.70
C ALA A 350 -23.09 -30.49 7.98
N ALA A 351 -24.08 -30.07 8.75
CA ALA A 351 -24.60 -30.83 9.89
C ALA A 351 -25.38 -32.08 9.42
N TRP A 352 -26.20 -31.93 8.38
CA TRP A 352 -26.93 -33.02 7.74
C TRP A 352 -25.99 -34.09 7.19
N ASP A 353 -24.96 -33.69 6.45
CA ASP A 353 -23.97 -34.61 5.86
C ASP A 353 -23.11 -35.31 6.92
N ARG A 354 -22.96 -34.71 8.12
CA ARG A 354 -22.29 -35.33 9.27
C ARG A 354 -23.15 -36.36 10.01
N GLY A 355 -24.42 -36.53 9.63
CA GLY A 355 -25.30 -37.51 10.26
C GLY A 355 -25.75 -37.13 11.67
N ASP A 356 -25.54 -35.88 12.10
CA ASP A 356 -26.11 -35.33 13.34
C ASP A 356 -27.61 -35.09 13.13
N ARG A 357 -28.38 -36.18 12.99
CA ARG A 357 -29.81 -36.11 13.27
C ARG A 357 -29.94 -35.96 14.77
N GLY A 358 -30.09 -34.72 15.22
CA GLY A 358 -30.74 -34.48 16.50
C GLY A 358 -32.12 -35.13 16.43
N ASP A 359 -32.25 -36.29 17.06
CA ASP A 359 -33.53 -36.92 17.39
C ASP A 359 -34.27 -35.95 18.33
N HIS A 360 -34.98 -34.99 17.74
CA HIS A 360 -35.97 -34.20 18.44
C HIS A 360 -37.25 -35.03 18.54
N ARG A 361 -37.32 -35.82 19.61
CA ARG A 361 -38.60 -36.21 20.23
C ARG A 361 -39.16 -35.06 21.04
#